data_AF-A0A8X6HDI8-F1
#
_entry.id   AF-A0A8X6HDI8-F1
#
_cell.length_a   1.000
_cell.length_b   1.000
_cell.length_c   1.000
_cell.angle_alpha   90.00
_cell.angle_beta   90.00
_cell.angle_gamma   90.00
#
_symmetry.space_group_name_H-M   'P 1'
#
loop_
_entity.id
_entity.type
_entity.pdbx_description
1 polymer ?
#
loop_
_entity_poly.entity_id
_entity_poly.type
_entity_poly.pdbx_seq_one_letter_code
_entity_poly.pdbx_strand_id
1 'polypeptide(L)'
;MLSIVEKALLVQLYYKNSESAIVSISLHEKSVRDSKRLITSSALNKIMKQFEATGSLGLRQRGGRPSITAVVTTTMEQTVQSISVVFAHGECSAQEVSRQTGVSYGSVRRHTFVEVPLQQPKVTVWYGFTAEFIIGPFFSRKSNRRVSKQFLSLVCDM
;
A
#
# COMPACT_ATOMS: atom_id res chain seq x y z
N MET A 1 -3.90 16.63 -20.50
CA MET A 1 -4.90 16.26 -19.47
C MET A 1 -5.03 17.45 -18.53
N LEU A 2 -6.19 17.69 -17.93
CA LEU A 2 -6.31 18.81 -16.98
C LEU A 2 -5.52 18.48 -15.70
N SER A 3 -4.57 19.34 -15.35
CA SER A 3 -3.74 19.24 -14.15
C SER A 3 -4.62 19.27 -12.90
N ILE A 4 -4.12 18.68 -11.81
CA ILE A 4 -4.83 18.71 -10.52
C ILE A 4 -5.00 20.15 -10.01
N VAL A 5 -4.02 21.02 -10.29
CA VAL A 5 -4.05 22.44 -9.91
C VAL A 5 -5.12 23.19 -10.69
N GLU A 6 -5.21 22.94 -12.00
CA GLU A 6 -6.25 23.52 -12.87
C GLU A 6 -7.65 23.10 -12.39
N LYS A 7 -7.85 21.81 -12.10
CA LYS A 7 -9.12 21.31 -11.52
C LYS A 7 -9.47 22.03 -10.22
N ALA A 8 -8.50 22.24 -9.32
CA ALA A 8 -8.74 22.92 -8.05
C ALA A 8 -9.17 24.38 -8.24
N LEU A 9 -8.53 25.09 -9.17
CA LEU A 9 -8.89 26.45 -9.51
C LEU A 9 -10.32 26.54 -10.08
N LEU A 10 -10.70 25.60 -10.94
CA LEU A 10 -12.08 25.49 -11.46
C LEU A 10 -13.12 25.25 -10.36
N VAL A 11 -12.84 24.37 -9.41
CA VAL A 11 -13.73 24.13 -8.25
C VAL A 11 -13.89 25.41 -7.44
N GLN A 12 -12.79 26.12 -7.18
CA GLN A 12 -12.82 27.37 -6.43
C GLN A 12 -13.63 28.46 -7.15
N LEU A 13 -13.46 28.62 -8.46
CA LEU A 13 -14.23 29.56 -9.27
C LEU A 13 -15.71 29.18 -9.30
N TYR A 14 -16.03 27.89 -9.36
CA TYR A 14 -17.40 27.38 -9.36
C TYR A 14 -18.17 27.79 -8.10
N TYR A 15 -17.60 27.55 -6.92
CA TYR A 15 -18.25 27.94 -5.67
C TYR A 15 -18.29 29.45 -5.44
N LYS A 16 -17.28 30.20 -5.93
CA LYS A 16 -17.30 31.68 -5.85
C LYS A 16 -18.39 32.32 -6.71
N ASN A 17 -18.80 31.67 -7.81
CA ASN A 17 -19.73 32.24 -8.79
C ASN A 17 -21.12 31.58 -8.74
N SER A 18 -21.60 31.21 -7.55
CA SER A 18 -22.94 30.63 -7.35
C SER A 18 -23.22 29.41 -8.23
N GLU A 19 -22.25 28.48 -8.32
CA GLU A 19 -22.41 27.20 -9.02
C GLU A 19 -22.64 27.33 -10.54
N SER A 20 -22.23 28.47 -11.12
CA SER A 20 -22.31 28.69 -12.56
C SER A 20 -21.10 28.11 -13.29
N ALA A 21 -21.32 26.99 -13.99
CA ALA A 21 -20.29 26.32 -14.79
C ALA A 21 -19.72 27.22 -15.90
N ILE A 22 -20.59 27.99 -16.57
CA ILE A 22 -20.23 28.82 -17.72
C ILE A 22 -19.30 29.97 -17.29
N VAL A 23 -19.67 30.68 -16.23
CA VAL A 23 -18.87 31.80 -15.69
C VAL A 23 -17.50 31.30 -15.24
N SER A 24 -17.47 30.15 -14.57
CA SER A 24 -16.25 29.55 -14.04
C SER A 24 -15.28 29.12 -15.14
N ILE A 25 -15.79 28.52 -16.22
CA ILE A 25 -14.99 28.15 -17.39
C ILE A 25 -14.46 29.41 -18.07
N SER A 26 -15.31 30.42 -18.30
CA SER A 26 -14.90 31.67 -18.94
C SER A 26 -13.82 32.41 -18.15
N LEU A 27 -13.92 32.45 -16.82
CA LEU A 27 -12.89 33.05 -15.96
C LEU A 27 -11.58 32.25 -15.97
N HIS A 28 -11.67 30.92 -15.96
CA HIS A 28 -10.50 30.05 -16.08
C HIS A 28 -9.79 30.25 -17.43
N GLU A 29 -10.53 30.33 -18.53
CA GLU A 29 -10.00 30.59 -19.87
C GLU A 29 -9.29 31.94 -19.96
N LYS A 30 -9.81 32.98 -19.32
CA LYS A 30 -9.12 34.29 -19.25
C LYS A 30 -7.80 34.22 -18.49
N SER A 31 -7.70 33.34 -17.48
CA SER A 31 -6.50 33.18 -16.67
C SER A 31 -5.41 32.32 -17.34
N VAL A 32 -5.80 31.39 -18.22
CA VAL A 32 -4.89 30.48 -18.93
C VAL A 32 -4.67 30.98 -20.35
N ARG A 33 -3.51 31.61 -20.61
CA ARG A 33 -3.17 32.20 -21.92
C ARG A 33 -2.90 31.17 -23.02
N ASP A 34 -2.81 29.89 -22.69
CA ASP A 34 -2.50 28.81 -23.63
C ASP A 34 -3.77 28.10 -24.13
N SER A 35 -4.16 28.54 -25.33
CA SER A 35 -5.39 28.24 -26.05
C SER A 35 -5.41 26.85 -26.69
N LYS A 36 -5.68 25.78 -25.92
CA LYS A 36 -6.02 24.48 -26.54
C LYS A 36 -6.86 23.47 -25.75
N ARG A 37 -7.36 23.79 -24.56
CA ARG A 37 -8.29 22.90 -23.83
C ARG A 37 -9.47 23.67 -23.25
N LEU A 38 -10.43 23.97 -24.12
CA LEU A 38 -11.78 24.38 -23.72
C LEU A 38 -12.39 23.21 -22.93
N ILE A 39 -12.55 23.40 -21.63
CA ILE A 39 -13.25 22.43 -20.79
C ILE A 39 -14.73 22.61 -21.09
N THR A 40 -15.38 21.56 -21.57
CA THR A 40 -16.83 21.58 -21.77
C THR A 40 -17.55 21.72 -20.42
N SER A 41 -18.70 22.39 -20.38
CA SER A 41 -19.55 22.48 -19.18
C SER A 41 -19.84 21.11 -18.55
N SER A 42 -20.09 20.09 -19.39
CA SER A 42 -20.29 18.71 -18.96
C SER A 42 -19.06 18.08 -18.30
N ALA A 43 -17.85 18.46 -18.73
CA ALA A 43 -16.61 18.00 -18.12
C ALA A 43 -16.42 18.65 -16.74
N LEU A 44 -16.73 19.94 -16.60
CA LEU A 44 -16.72 20.62 -15.31
C LEU A 44 -17.73 19.98 -14.34
N ASN A 45 -18.97 19.74 -14.77
CA ASN A 45 -19.99 19.09 -13.94
C ASN A 45 -19.58 17.68 -13.49
N LYS A 46 -18.85 16.92 -14.33
CA LYS A 46 -18.28 15.62 -13.93
C LYS A 46 -17.19 15.78 -12.87
N ILE A 47 -16.34 16.80 -12.97
CA ILE A 47 -15.33 17.10 -11.97
C ILE A 47 -16.00 17.51 -10.65
N MET A 48 -17.01 18.38 -10.69
CA MET A 48 -17.77 18.79 -9.49
C MET A 48 -18.46 17.58 -8.84
N LYS A 49 -19.18 16.77 -9.62
CA LYS A 49 -19.86 15.58 -9.10
C LYS A 49 -18.89 14.57 -8.47
N GLN A 50 -17.71 14.40 -9.06
CA GLN A 50 -16.67 13.54 -8.48
C GLN A 50 -16.13 14.14 -7.17
N PHE A 51 -15.91 15.46 -7.14
CA PHE A 51 -15.45 16.18 -5.97
C PHE A 51 -16.46 16.11 -4.83
N GLU A 52 -17.75 16.34 -5.08
CA GLU A 52 -18.82 16.22 -4.08
C GLU A 52 -18.93 14.79 -3.53
N ALA A 53 -18.74 13.77 -4.38
CA ALA A 53 -18.83 12.39 -3.95
C ALA A 53 -17.60 11.88 -3.16
N THR A 54 -16.39 12.38 -3.47
CA THR A 54 -15.13 11.78 -2.98
C THR A 54 -14.25 12.76 -2.20
N GLY A 55 -14.50 14.07 -2.29
CA GLY A 55 -13.62 15.13 -1.78
C GLY A 55 -12.27 15.24 -2.52
N SER A 56 -12.08 14.53 -3.64
CA SER A 56 -10.80 14.40 -4.32
C SER A 56 -10.90 14.73 -5.81
N LEU A 57 -9.92 15.50 -6.30
CA LEU A 57 -9.78 15.89 -7.72
C LEU A 57 -8.82 14.99 -8.50
N GLY A 58 -8.25 13.99 -7.83
CA GLY A 58 -7.36 13.00 -8.42
C GLY A 58 -8.05 12.16 -9.50
N LEU A 59 -7.24 11.46 -10.29
CA LEU A 59 -7.77 10.42 -11.15
C LEU A 59 -8.36 9.32 -10.26
N ARG A 60 -9.66 9.04 -10.44
CA ARG A 60 -10.27 7.89 -9.79
C ARG A 60 -9.59 6.64 -10.35
N GLN A 61 -9.12 5.75 -9.49
CA GLN A 61 -8.65 4.44 -9.94
C GLN A 61 -9.82 3.77 -10.66
N ARG A 62 -9.69 3.64 -11.98
CA ARG A 62 -10.72 3.03 -12.80
C ARG A 62 -10.71 1.54 -12.48
N GLY A 63 -11.83 1.00 -12.01
CA GLY A 63 -11.99 -0.45 -11.90
C GLY A 63 -11.82 -1.08 -13.27
N GLY A 64 -10.66 -1.70 -13.49
CA GLY A 64 -10.41 -2.51 -14.68
C GLY A 64 -11.03 -3.89 -14.54
N ARG A 65 -11.04 -4.66 -15.63
CA ARG A 65 -11.28 -6.11 -15.52
C ARG A 65 -10.20 -6.68 -14.60
N PRO A 66 -10.56 -7.42 -13.54
CA PRO A 66 -9.55 -8.02 -12.67
C PRO A 66 -8.67 -8.94 -13.52
N SER A 67 -7.37 -8.86 -13.29
CA SER A 67 -6.43 -9.78 -13.93
C SER A 67 -6.80 -11.20 -13.53
N ILE A 68 -6.70 -12.14 -14.48
CA ILE A 68 -6.88 -13.58 -14.19
C ILE A 68 -5.93 -13.98 -13.06
N THR A 69 -4.71 -13.45 -13.05
CA THR A 69 -3.74 -13.65 -11.97
C THR A 69 -4.23 -13.11 -10.63
N ALA A 70 -4.93 -11.96 -10.61
CA ALA A 70 -5.48 -11.39 -9.38
C ALA A 70 -6.62 -12.26 -8.81
N VAL A 71 -7.49 -12.79 -9.67
CA VAL A 71 -8.56 -13.71 -9.25
C VAL A 71 -7.95 -15.00 -8.71
N VAL A 72 -6.98 -15.56 -9.43
CA VAL A 72 -6.28 -16.79 -9.05
C VAL A 72 -5.56 -16.63 -7.71
N THR A 73 -4.82 -15.53 -7.50
CA THR A 73 -4.15 -15.24 -6.23
C THR A 73 -5.12 -15.12 -5.06
N THR A 74 -6.23 -14.40 -5.21
CA THR A 74 -7.23 -14.30 -4.12
C THR A 74 -7.83 -15.65 -3.72
N THR A 75 -8.14 -16.51 -4.70
CA THR A 75 -8.67 -17.84 -4.43
C THR A 75 -7.63 -18.70 -3.69
N MET A 76 -6.37 -18.60 -4.09
CA MET A 76 -5.29 -19.37 -3.48
C MET A 76 -4.96 -18.88 -2.08
N GLU A 77 -4.93 -17.57 -1.85
CA GLU A 77 -4.72 -16.98 -0.52
C GLU A 77 -5.83 -17.41 0.45
N GLN A 78 -7.09 -17.37 0.01
CA GLN A 78 -8.23 -17.84 0.82
C GLN A 78 -8.11 -19.32 1.18
N THR A 79 -7.75 -20.17 0.21
CA THR A 79 -7.59 -21.62 0.46
C THR A 79 -6.37 -21.93 1.32
N VAL A 80 -5.24 -21.24 1.14
CA VAL A 80 -4.08 -21.39 2.02
C VAL A 80 -4.44 -21.01 3.45
N GLN A 81 -5.17 -19.91 3.64
CA GLN A 81 -5.64 -19.50 4.97
C GLN A 81 -6.56 -20.55 5.59
N SER A 82 -7.52 -21.11 4.84
CA SER A 82 -8.42 -22.16 5.37
C SER A 82 -7.68 -23.45 5.71
N ILE A 83 -6.72 -23.86 4.88
CA ILE A 83 -5.91 -25.07 5.13
C ILE A 83 -5.04 -24.84 6.36
N SER A 84 -4.37 -23.69 6.49
CA SER A 84 -3.46 -23.41 7.62
C SER A 84 -4.12 -23.51 9.00
N VAL A 85 -5.42 -23.23 9.11
CA VAL A 85 -6.19 -23.35 10.36
C VAL A 85 -6.43 -24.82 10.75
N VAL A 86 -6.44 -25.73 9.78
CA VAL A 86 -6.75 -27.16 10.00
C VAL A 86 -5.50 -27.97 10.37
N PHE A 87 -4.30 -27.57 9.91
CA PHE A 87 -3.07 -28.30 10.20
C PHE A 87 -2.39 -27.77 11.46
N ALA A 88 -2.18 -28.64 12.45
CA ALA A 88 -1.57 -28.31 13.75
C ALA A 88 -0.16 -27.68 13.67
N HIS A 89 0.53 -27.83 12.53
CA HIS A 89 1.87 -27.29 12.29
C HIS A 89 1.89 -26.09 11.32
N GLY A 90 0.74 -25.64 10.82
CA GLY A 90 0.64 -24.51 9.88
C GLY A 90 1.23 -24.78 8.48
N GLU A 91 1.64 -26.01 8.18
CA GLU A 91 2.27 -26.38 6.92
C GLU A 91 1.22 -26.83 5.90
N CYS A 92 1.12 -26.10 4.79
CA CYS A 92 0.22 -26.41 3.67
C CYS A 92 1.06 -26.77 2.44
N SER A 93 0.95 -28.01 1.94
CA SER A 93 1.61 -28.39 0.69
C SER A 93 0.97 -27.66 -0.50
N ALA A 94 1.80 -27.15 -1.42
CA ALA A 94 1.32 -26.55 -2.66
C ALA A 94 0.51 -27.52 -3.53
N GLN A 95 0.75 -28.82 -3.40
CA GLN A 95 -0.04 -29.83 -4.08
C GLN A 95 -1.48 -29.89 -3.53
N GLU A 96 -1.64 -29.75 -2.22
CA GLU A 96 -2.96 -29.75 -1.58
C GLU A 96 -3.74 -28.48 -1.93
N VAL A 97 -3.07 -27.32 -1.95
CA VAL A 97 -3.67 -26.06 -2.42
C VAL A 97 -4.13 -26.17 -3.88
N SER A 98 -3.33 -26.79 -4.75
CA SER A 98 -3.68 -27.03 -6.16
C SER A 98 -4.91 -27.91 -6.30
N ARG A 99 -4.98 -29.00 -5.52
CA ARG A 99 -6.12 -29.93 -5.50
C ARG A 99 -7.41 -29.25 -5.07
N GLN A 100 -7.35 -28.41 -4.03
CA GLN A 100 -8.55 -27.74 -3.50
C GLN A 100 -9.02 -26.56 -4.37
N THR A 101 -8.11 -25.84 -5.01
CA THR A 101 -8.45 -24.67 -5.83
C THR A 101 -8.74 -24.99 -7.30
N GLY A 102 -8.31 -26.16 -7.79
CA GLY A 102 -8.32 -26.49 -9.22
C GLY A 102 -7.32 -25.69 -10.06
N VAL A 103 -6.46 -24.89 -9.41
CA VAL A 103 -5.39 -24.12 -10.05
C VAL A 103 -4.18 -25.03 -10.29
N SER A 104 -3.51 -24.88 -11.44
CA SER A 104 -2.35 -25.72 -11.76
C SER A 104 -1.22 -25.58 -10.73
N TYR A 105 -0.58 -26.69 -10.38
CA TYR A 105 0.51 -26.72 -9.40
C TYR A 105 1.61 -25.69 -9.70
N GLY A 106 1.99 -25.54 -10.98
CA GLY A 106 3.00 -24.56 -11.38
C GLY A 106 2.57 -23.10 -11.13
N SER A 107 1.27 -22.81 -11.15
CA SER A 107 0.75 -21.50 -10.76
C SER A 107 0.75 -21.35 -9.24
N VAL A 108 0.37 -22.39 -8.49
CA VAL A 108 0.51 -22.43 -7.01
C VAL A 108 1.94 -22.19 -6.58
N ARG A 109 2.89 -22.89 -7.16
CA ARG A 109 4.28 -22.75 -6.81
C ARG A 109 4.84 -21.34 -7.05
N ARG A 110 4.35 -20.65 -8.08
CA ARG A 110 4.78 -19.28 -8.41
C ARG A 110 4.20 -18.21 -7.48
N HIS A 111 3.03 -18.44 -6.90
CA HIS A 111 2.33 -17.41 -6.11
C HIS A 111 2.33 -17.70 -4.59
N THR A 112 2.52 -18.95 -4.17
CA THR A 112 2.43 -19.35 -2.76
C THR A 112 3.79 -19.41 -2.06
N PHE A 113 4.88 -19.71 -2.77
CA PHE A 113 6.21 -19.72 -2.16
C PHE A 113 6.84 -18.33 -2.28
N VAL A 114 6.70 -17.54 -1.22
CA VAL A 114 7.69 -16.50 -0.93
C VAL A 114 9.00 -17.24 -0.68
N GLU A 115 10.07 -16.90 -1.41
CA GLU A 115 11.39 -17.44 -1.16
C GLU A 115 11.75 -17.19 0.31
N VAL A 116 11.67 -18.24 1.12
CA VAL A 116 12.19 -18.21 2.48
C VAL A 116 13.68 -17.93 2.31
N PRO A 117 14.23 -16.84 2.89
CA PRO A 117 15.64 -16.55 2.76
C PRO A 117 16.41 -17.78 3.25
N LEU A 118 17.18 -18.39 2.35
CA LEU A 118 17.95 -19.62 2.60
C LEU A 118 18.97 -19.47 3.74
N GLN A 119 19.20 -18.24 4.20
CA GLN A 119 20.00 -17.96 5.38
C GLN A 119 19.12 -17.83 6.62
N GLN A 120 19.43 -18.68 7.61
CA GLN A 120 18.96 -18.51 8.97
C GLN A 120 19.32 -17.09 9.46
N PRO A 121 18.42 -16.38 10.18
CA PRO A 121 18.75 -15.07 10.72
C PRO A 121 19.95 -15.20 11.65
N LYS A 122 21.04 -14.49 11.33
CA LYS A 122 22.26 -14.50 12.14
C LYS A 122 21.97 -13.83 13.48
N VAL A 123 21.63 -14.62 14.48
CA VAL A 123 21.41 -14.15 15.86
C VAL A 123 22.77 -13.81 16.46
N THR A 124 22.96 -12.56 16.88
CA THR A 124 24.14 -12.16 17.67
C THR A 124 23.72 -12.16 19.14
N VAL A 125 24.31 -13.06 19.94
CA VAL A 125 24.09 -13.11 21.39
C VAL A 125 25.15 -12.25 22.05
N TRP A 126 24.74 -11.38 22.98
CA TRP A 126 25.63 -10.60 23.82
C TRP A 126 25.53 -11.09 25.27
N TYR A 127 26.65 -11.05 25.97
CA TYR A 127 26.75 -11.33 27.40
C TYR A 127 27.34 -10.09 28.09
N GLY A 128 26.73 -9.65 29.19
CA GLY A 128 27.25 -8.58 30.03
C GLY A 128 28.03 -9.17 31.19
N PHE A 129 29.27 -8.70 31.40
CA PHE A 129 30.08 -9.10 32.54
C PHE A 129 30.30 -7.88 33.43
N THR A 130 29.90 -7.97 34.70
CA THR A 130 30.36 -7.05 35.76
C THR A 130 31.36 -7.80 36.64
N ALA A 131 32.17 -7.09 37.44
CA ALA A 131 33.15 -7.72 38.33
C ALA A 131 32.49 -8.59 39.42
N GLU A 132 31.18 -8.41 39.66
CA GLU A 132 30.43 -9.08 40.71
C GLU A 132 29.52 -10.21 40.21
N PHE A 133 29.00 -10.15 38.98
CA PHE A 133 28.16 -11.22 38.42
C PHE A 133 28.04 -11.20 36.88
N ILE A 134 27.56 -12.31 36.33
CA ILE A 134 27.25 -12.44 34.90
C ILE A 134 25.79 -12.03 34.68
N ILE A 135 25.57 -11.00 33.86
CA ILE A 135 24.24 -10.67 33.34
C ILE A 135 23.99 -11.64 32.19
N GLY A 136 23.02 -12.54 32.39
CA GLY A 136 22.69 -13.63 31.48
C GLY A 136 22.47 -13.20 30.01
N PRO A 137 22.38 -14.17 29.09
CA PRO A 137 22.33 -13.89 27.66
C PRO A 137 21.11 -13.01 27.31
N PHE A 138 21.33 -11.91 26.59
CA PHE A 138 20.25 -11.12 26.03
C PHE A 138 20.30 -11.11 24.50
N PHE A 139 19.14 -11.35 23.89
CA PHE A 139 18.98 -11.43 22.44
C PHE A 139 18.61 -10.05 21.88
N SER A 140 19.47 -9.49 21.03
CA SER A 140 19.13 -8.29 20.27
C SER A 140 18.81 -8.64 18.82
N ARG A 141 17.53 -8.49 18.43
CA ARG A 141 17.11 -8.59 17.04
C ARG A 141 17.65 -7.35 16.30
N LYS A 142 18.72 -7.50 15.51
CA LYS A 142 19.29 -6.43 14.68
C LYS A 142 18.24 -5.89 13.69
N SER A 143 17.53 -4.82 14.06
CA SER A 143 16.99 -3.91 13.07
C SER A 143 18.11 -2.95 12.68
N ASN A 144 18.32 -2.76 11.39
CA ASN A 144 19.47 -2.08 10.81
C ASN A 144 19.38 -0.55 11.01
N ARG A 145 19.38 -0.08 12.27
CA ARG A 145 19.49 1.32 12.65
C ARG A 145 20.38 1.43 13.87
N ARG A 146 21.43 2.23 13.71
CA ARG A 146 22.38 2.72 14.72
C ARG A 146 21.87 2.52 16.15
N VAL A 147 22.54 1.66 16.90
CA VAL A 147 22.31 1.46 18.34
C VAL A 147 22.30 2.85 18.98
N SER A 148 21.12 3.30 19.40
CA SER A 148 20.96 4.58 20.07
C SER A 148 21.76 4.51 21.37
N LYS A 149 22.54 5.56 21.63
CA LYS A 149 23.38 5.75 22.83
C LYS A 149 22.63 5.61 24.17
N GLN A 150 21.32 5.40 24.16
CA GLN A 150 20.46 5.21 25.34
C GLN A 150 20.65 3.87 26.04
N PHE A 151 21.13 2.82 25.37
CA PHE A 151 21.33 1.52 26.05
C PHE A 151 22.64 1.45 26.85
N LEU A 152 23.65 2.24 26.47
CA LEU A 152 24.93 2.31 27.18
C LEU A 152 24.85 3.12 28.48
N SER A 153 23.91 4.07 28.61
CA SER A 153 23.74 4.83 29.86
C SER A 153 23.02 4.04 30.96
N LEU A 154 22.15 3.09 30.62
CA LEU A 154 21.40 2.33 31.63
C LEU A 154 22.24 1.26 32.35
N VAL A 155 23.36 0.84 31.75
CA VAL A 155 24.24 -0.20 32.31
C VAL A 155 25.37 0.40 33.18
N CYS A 156 25.64 1.70 33.09
CA CYS A 156 26.66 2.36 33.91
C CYS A 156 26.13 3.01 35.19
N ASP A 157 24.82 3.03 35.42
CA ASP A 157 24.16 3.62 36.62
C ASP A 157 23.63 2.56 37.61
N MET A 158 24.03 1.29 37.50
CA MET A 158 23.84 0.26 38.52
C MET A 158 25.16 -0.23 39.09
#